data_AF-A0AAD9CJB1-F1
#
_entry.id   AF-A0AAD9CJB1-F1
#
_cell.length_a   1.000
_cell.length_b   1.000
_cell.length_c   1.000
_cell.angle_alpha   90.00
_cell.angle_beta   90.00
_cell.angle_gamma   90.00
#
_symmetry.space_group_name_H-M   'P 1'
#
loop_
_entity.id
_entity.type
_entity.pdbx_description
1 polymer ?
#
loop_
_entity_poly.entity_id
_entity_poly.type
_entity_poly.pdbx_seq_one_letter_code
_entity_poly.pdbx_strand_id
1 'polypeptide(L)'
;MQKSTQRQPPVRAFMDDITVTTESVRSCRWILQGMERLMKWDRMRFKPAKSRSTVLRIDKEEDKFGFNIEGTVIPNITEKSVKSLGKVFDSSLRDKISIQSTCTELH
;
A
#
# COMPACT_ATOMS: atom_id res chain seq x y z
N MET A 1 -16.58 -10.89 21.43
CA MET A 1 -15.44 -10.23 20.77
C MET A 1 -14.55 -11.29 20.13
N GLN A 2 -14.74 -11.58 18.83
CA GLN A 2 -13.80 -12.42 18.10
C GLN A 2 -12.57 -11.58 17.74
N LYS A 3 -11.42 -11.88 18.35
CA LYS A 3 -10.13 -11.49 17.77
C LYS A 3 -9.90 -12.41 16.56
N SER A 4 -10.29 -11.96 15.37
CA SER A 4 -9.78 -12.54 14.13
C SER A 4 -8.35 -12.05 13.92
N THR A 5 -7.41 -12.58 14.70
CA THR A 5 -5.97 -12.36 14.51
C THR A 5 -5.48 -13.16 13.29
N GLN A 6 -6.13 -12.98 12.13
CA GLN A 6 -5.70 -13.59 10.89
C GLN A 6 -4.57 -12.73 10.32
N ARG A 7 -3.32 -13.19 10.51
CA ARG A 7 -2.16 -12.58 9.87
C ARG A 7 -2.35 -12.68 8.37
N GLN A 8 -2.47 -11.54 7.72
CA GLN A 8 -2.53 -11.49 6.27
C GLN A 8 -1.24 -12.07 5.68
N PRO A 9 -1.31 -12.83 4.57
CA PRO A 9 -0.11 -13.38 3.96
C PRO A 9 0.83 -12.22 3.56
N PRO A 10 2.14 -12.37 3.82
CA PRO A 10 3.12 -11.29 3.65
C PRO A 10 3.30 -10.88 2.19
N VAL A 11 2.91 -11.72 1.24
CA VAL A 11 2.83 -11.39 -0.18
C VAL A 11 1.45 -11.80 -0.68
N ARG A 12 0.77 -10.89 -1.37
CA ARG A 12 -0.45 -11.15 -2.13
C ARG A 12 -0.24 -10.63 -3.53
N ALA A 13 -0.62 -11.41 -4.52
CA ALA A 13 -0.62 -10.98 -5.92
C ALA A 13 -2.00 -11.24 -6.50
N PHE A 14 -2.51 -10.29 -7.26
CA PHE A 14 -3.75 -10.43 -8.00
C PHE A 14 -3.63 -9.65 -9.30
N MET A 15 -3.78 -10.34 -10.44
CA MET A 15 -3.54 -9.75 -11.75
C MET A 15 -2.14 -9.10 -11.83
N ASP A 16 -2.06 -7.81 -12.16
CA ASP A 16 -0.84 -7.02 -12.25
C ASP A 16 -0.42 -6.37 -10.91
N ASP A 17 -1.23 -6.50 -9.86
CA ASP A 17 -0.96 -5.92 -8.55
C ASP A 17 -0.29 -6.91 -7.60
N ILE A 18 0.75 -6.44 -6.90
CA ILE A 18 1.43 -7.16 -5.82
C ILE A 18 1.42 -6.29 -4.57
N THR A 19 0.97 -6.87 -3.45
CA THR A 19 1.09 -6.29 -2.11
C THR A 19 2.11 -7.07 -1.32
N VAL A 20 3.15 -6.38 -0.82
CA VAL A 20 4.14 -6.94 0.09
C VAL A 20 4.01 -6.26 1.45
N THR A 21 3.99 -7.07 2.50
CA THR A 21 3.96 -6.62 3.90
C THR A 21 5.14 -7.22 4.63
N THR A 22 5.87 -6.38 5.35
CA THR A 22 7.04 -6.79 6.14
C THR A 22 6.97 -6.15 7.51
N GLU A 23 7.71 -6.71 8.46
CA GLU A 23 7.71 -6.24 9.85
C GLU A 23 8.63 -5.02 10.07
N SER A 24 9.48 -4.67 9.09
CA SER A 24 10.39 -3.54 9.20
C SER A 24 10.58 -2.81 7.87
N VAL A 25 10.78 -1.49 7.94
CA VAL A 25 11.08 -0.64 6.78
C VAL A 25 12.32 -1.14 6.03
N ARG A 26 13.34 -1.63 6.75
CA ARG A 26 14.57 -2.15 6.16
C ARG A 26 14.31 -3.41 5.33
N SER A 27 13.52 -4.34 5.87
CA SER A 27 13.13 -5.57 5.16
C SER A 27 12.33 -5.24 3.90
N CYS A 28 11.40 -4.30 3.98
CA CYS A 28 10.62 -3.85 2.83
C CYS A 28 11.51 -3.29 1.71
N ARG A 29 12.48 -2.42 2.06
CA ARG A 29 13.44 -1.89 1.07
C ARG A 29 14.25 -2.99 0.40
N TRP A 30 14.71 -3.98 1.16
CA TRP A 30 15.50 -5.08 0.62
C TRP A 30 14.69 -5.97 -0.32
N ILE A 31 13.44 -6.28 0.06
CA ILE A 31 12.52 -7.04 -0.79
C ILE A 31 12.18 -6.26 -2.07
N LEU A 32 11.92 -4.96 -1.96
CA LEU A 32 11.61 -4.11 -3.10
C LEU A 32 12.76 -4.10 -4.12
N GLN A 33 14.01 -3.94 -3.67
CA GLN A 33 15.20 -4.03 -4.51
C GLN A 33 15.32 -5.38 -5.22
N GLY A 34 15.03 -6.47 -4.51
CA GLY A 34 14.99 -7.82 -5.10
C GLY A 34 13.91 -7.95 -6.17
N MET A 35 12.72 -7.43 -5.92
CA MET A 35 11.60 -7.44 -6.86
C MET A 35 11.90 -6.60 -8.11
N GLU A 36 12.51 -5.42 -7.97
CA GLU A 36 12.94 -4.61 -9.12
C GLU A 36 13.92 -5.37 -10.03
N ARG A 37 14.87 -6.09 -9.42
CA ARG A 37 15.80 -6.93 -10.17
C ARG A 37 15.05 -8.03 -10.93
N LEU A 38 14.10 -8.72 -10.29
CA LEU A 38 13.32 -9.78 -10.92
C LEU A 38 12.41 -9.26 -12.04
N MET A 39 11.71 -8.14 -11.82
CA MET A 39 10.87 -7.54 -12.85
C MET A 39 11.70 -7.12 -14.05
N LYS A 40 12.87 -6.52 -13.84
CA LYS A 40 13.79 -6.16 -14.93
C LYS A 40 14.24 -7.38 -15.74
N TRP A 41 14.50 -8.51 -15.08
CA TRP A 41 14.82 -9.76 -15.75
C TRP A 41 13.67 -10.27 -16.63
N ASP A 42 12.44 -10.14 -16.14
CA ASP A 42 11.23 -10.50 -16.86
C ASP A 42 10.78 -9.44 -17.89
N ARG A 43 11.59 -8.40 -18.11
CA ARG A 43 11.28 -7.25 -18.98
C ARG A 43 10.00 -6.50 -18.55
N MET A 44 9.60 -6.64 -17.29
CA MET A 44 8.52 -5.91 -16.64
C MET A 44 9.07 -4.72 -15.86
N ARG A 45 8.19 -3.77 -15.52
CA ARG A 45 8.51 -2.66 -14.64
C ARG A 45 7.33 -2.32 -13.74
N PHE A 46 7.61 -1.95 -12.50
CA PHE A 46 6.61 -1.28 -11.68
C PHE A 46 6.43 0.16 -12.17
N LYS A 47 5.24 0.72 -11.94
CA LYS A 47 4.94 2.12 -12.29
C LYS A 47 4.93 2.91 -10.98
N PRO A 48 5.98 3.68 -10.63
CA PRO A 48 6.08 4.35 -9.33
C PRO A 48 4.85 5.23 -9.01
N ALA A 49 4.32 5.95 -10.01
CA ALA A 49 3.13 6.79 -9.86
C ALA A 49 1.83 6.02 -9.55
N LYS A 50 1.78 4.73 -9.90
CA LYS A 50 0.66 3.81 -9.58
C LYS A 50 0.91 2.99 -8.32
N SER A 51 2.16 2.80 -7.92
CA SER A 51 2.53 2.14 -6.67
C SER A 51 2.22 3.03 -5.47
N ARG A 52 2.01 2.40 -4.30
CA ARG A 52 1.80 3.08 -3.02
C ARG A 52 2.55 2.37 -1.90
N SER A 53 3.02 3.15 -0.95
CA SER A 53 3.61 2.63 0.29
C SER A 53 2.90 3.18 1.52
N THR A 54 2.94 2.38 2.59
CA THR A 54 2.45 2.76 3.91
C THR A 54 3.32 2.08 4.95
N VAL A 55 3.72 2.81 5.98
CA VAL A 55 4.38 2.24 7.16
C VAL A 55 3.45 2.42 8.34
N LEU A 56 3.18 1.32 9.05
CA LEU A 56 2.31 1.32 10.21
C LEU A 56 3.11 1.09 11.48
N ARG A 57 2.86 1.90 12.51
CA ARG A 57 3.36 1.71 13.87
C ARG A 57 2.20 1.77 14.84
N ILE A 58 1.90 0.65 15.52
CA ILE A 58 0.86 0.55 16.56
C ILE A 58 -0.43 1.29 16.11
N ASP A 59 -0.87 1.04 14.87
CA ASP A 59 -2.14 1.55 14.34
C ASP A 59 -2.12 3.00 13.82
N LYS A 60 -0.94 3.62 13.71
CA LYS A 60 -0.75 4.91 13.04
C LYS A 60 0.14 4.79 11.81
N GLU A 61 -0.22 5.52 10.77
CA GLU A 61 0.65 5.70 9.61
C GLU A 61 1.85 6.60 9.97
N GLU A 62 3.01 6.24 9.44
CA GLU A 62 4.27 6.95 9.58
C GLU A 62 4.75 7.39 8.19
N ASP A 63 4.59 8.67 7.88
CA ASP A 63 4.94 9.28 6.59
C ASP A 63 6.44 9.55 6.40
N LYS A 64 7.20 9.59 7.50
CA LYS A 64 8.66 9.82 7.51
C LYS A 64 9.48 8.79 6.73
N PHE A 65 8.89 7.65 6.37
CA PHE A 65 9.59 6.58 5.67
C PHE A 65 9.11 6.48 4.22
N GLY A 66 9.99 6.91 3.29
CA GLY A 66 9.78 6.71 1.85
C GLY A 66 10.40 5.41 1.32
N PHE A 67 9.83 4.95 0.21
CA PHE A 67 10.34 3.88 -0.63
C PHE A 67 10.56 4.39 -2.06
N ASN A 68 11.48 3.75 -2.78
CA ASN A 68 11.80 4.10 -4.16
C ASN A 68 11.68 2.89 -5.07
N ILE A 69 11.29 3.14 -6.32
CA ILE A 69 11.37 2.18 -7.42
C ILE A 69 12.08 2.90 -8.57
N GLU A 70 13.16 2.31 -9.06
CA GLU A 70 14.01 2.81 -10.13
C GLU A 70 14.49 4.25 -9.84
N GLY A 71 14.80 4.53 -8.58
CA GLY A 71 15.21 5.86 -8.10
C GLY A 71 14.07 6.87 -7.94
N THR A 72 12.85 6.53 -8.32
CA THR A 72 11.66 7.39 -8.14
C THR A 72 10.97 7.09 -6.83
N VAL A 73 10.68 8.12 -6.04
CA VAL A 73 9.94 7.97 -4.78
C VAL A 73 8.51 7.54 -5.05
N ILE A 74 8.06 6.48 -4.37
CA ILE A 74 6.67 6.04 -4.41
C ILE A 74 5.84 6.96 -3.52
N PRO A 75 4.66 7.42 -3.97
CA PRO A 75 3.77 8.20 -3.12
C PRO A 75 3.30 7.40 -1.91
N ASN A 76 3.28 8.05 -0.75
CA ASN A 76 2.61 7.50 0.42
C ASN A 76 1.08 7.63 0.30
N ILE A 77 0.33 6.85 1.08
CA ILE A 77 -1.14 6.91 1.05
C ILE A 77 -1.67 8.24 1.64
N THR A 78 -0.90 8.89 2.53
CA THR A 78 -1.11 10.29 2.95
C THR A 78 -1.04 11.28 1.80
N GLU A 79 -0.02 11.16 0.95
CA GLU A 79 0.21 12.09 -0.16
C GLU A 79 -0.78 11.86 -1.30
N LYS A 80 -1.10 10.59 -1.57
CA LYS A 80 -2.03 10.22 -2.63
C LYS A 80 -2.84 9.00 -2.21
N SER A 81 -4.05 9.28 -1.74
CA SER A 81 -5.03 8.27 -1.33
C SER A 81 -5.28 7.23 -2.41
N VAL A 82 -5.71 6.05 -1.99
CA VAL A 82 -5.97 4.91 -2.88
C VAL A 82 -7.46 4.77 -3.06
N LYS A 83 -7.93 4.84 -4.31
CA LYS A 83 -9.29 4.45 -4.66
C LYS A 83 -9.29 3.01 -5.15
N SER A 84 -10.02 2.13 -4.46
CA SER A 84 -10.20 0.73 -4.84
C SER A 84 -11.68 0.36 -4.80
N LEU A 85 -12.19 -0.16 -5.91
CA LEU A 85 -13.61 -0.58 -6.07
C LEU A 85 -14.62 0.50 -5.61
N GLY A 86 -14.36 1.76 -5.94
CA GLY A 86 -15.23 2.89 -5.56
C GLY A 86 -14.93 3.49 -4.18
N LYS A 87 -14.26 2.76 -3.29
CA LYS A 87 -13.89 3.19 -1.94
C LYS A 87 -12.55 3.93 -1.93
N VAL A 88 -12.51 5.07 -1.23
CA VAL A 88 -11.27 5.83 -1.01
C VAL A 88 -10.69 5.46 0.35
N PHE A 89 -9.42 5.04 0.34
CA PHE A 89 -8.61 4.77 1.51
C PHE A 89 -7.62 5.92 1.68
N ASP A 90 -7.79 6.68 2.74
CA ASP A 90 -6.92 7.78 3.14
C ASP A 90 -6.08 7.41 4.37
N SER A 91 -5.24 8.34 4.80
CA SER A 91 -4.34 8.16 5.95
C SER A 91 -5.03 7.94 7.29
N SER A 92 -6.34 8.19 7.38
CA SER A 92 -7.09 7.86 8.58
C SER A 92 -7.24 6.35 8.77
N LEU A 93 -7.11 5.58 7.67
CA LEU A 93 -7.36 4.13 7.59
C LEU A 93 -8.69 3.73 8.24
N ARG A 94 -9.65 4.67 8.28
CA ARG A 94 -10.97 4.52 8.87
C ARG A 94 -12.00 4.64 7.77
N ASP A 95 -13.03 3.81 7.89
CA ASP A 95 -14.10 3.76 6.90
C ASP A 95 -15.12 4.90 7.06
N LYS A 96 -15.06 5.70 8.14
CA LYS A 96 -16.08 6.71 8.45
C LYS A 96 -16.33 7.70 7.32
N ILE A 97 -15.25 8.21 6.72
CA ILE A 97 -15.32 9.20 5.63
C ILE A 97 -15.91 8.56 4.38
N SER A 98 -15.46 7.36 4.04
CA SER A 98 -16.01 6.61 2.90
C SER A 98 -17.49 6.30 3.07
N ILE A 99 -17.91 5.86 4.26
CA ILE A 99 -19.32 5.54 4.55
C ILE A 99 -20.17 6.81 4.40
N GLN A 100 -19.72 7.94 4.95
CA GLN A 100 -20.46 9.19 4.87
C GLN A 100 -20.60 9.68 3.42
N SER A 101 -19.53 9.62 2.62
CA SER A 101 -19.58 9.98 1.20
C SER A 101 -20.58 9.13 0.43
N THR A 102 -20.57 7.80 0.64
CA THR A 102 -21.53 6.90 -0.01
C THR A 102 -22.97 7.20 0.43
N CYS A 103 -23.22 7.50 1.70
CA CYS A 103 -24.54 7.91 2.17
C CYS A 103 -25.01 9.24 1.57
N THR A 104 -24.10 10.16 1.23
CA THR A 104 -24.43 11.42 0.57
C THR A 104 -24.72 11.23 -0.91
N GLU A 105 -24.00 10.36 -1.61
CA GLU A 105 -24.24 10.05 -3.04
C GLU A 105 -25.55 9.28 -3.29
N LEU A 106 -26.11 8.65 -2.27
CA LEU A 106 -27.36 7.89 -2.33
C LEU A 106 -28.62 8.75 -2.04
N HIS A 107 -28.46 10.04 -1.72
CA HIS A 107 -29.55 11.01 -1.53
C HIS A 107 -29.53 12.05 -2.65
#